data_AF-A0A372JD63-F1
#
_entry.id   AF-A0A372JD63-F1
#
_cell.length_a   1.000
_cell.length_b   1.000
_cell.length_c   1.000
_cell.angle_alpha   90.00
_cell.angle_beta   90.00
_cell.angle_gamma   90.00
#
_symmetry.space_group_name_H-M   'P 1'
#
loop_
_entity.id
_entity.type
_entity.pdbx_description
1 polymer ?
#
loop_
_entity_poly.entity_id
_entity_poly.type
_entity_poly.pdbx_seq_one_letter_code
_entity_poly.pdbx_strand_id
1 'polypeptide(L)'
;MSDQADDLRARWRSLEPSVRKELLRTGHASDSEARWIAVYYAQREIARVRRKPWIALGVFVPAAGAVLGSVLLAGTGRTAVPIIAALALLIAFTVGVFGAAYTRLIALYRIITVNDHIPPPRAEGAGSESPAAPAAAGPSPSERKERLVVRVVPRKLVVFFGGIALALAALASLALVSRAGWPTLAVYAWLIGLMLLLLGTTLVQARRDDPLMALGEDGVTLPDGRTTVPWTRVTGITVVPVNAFRRHGGSRALLLTVDEPERVVADLGGRHARTARRSLATFGAPVSFVDRFTDTTAHAVASAASAWTGLPVREP
;
A
#
# COMPACT_ATOMS: atom_id res chain seq x y z
N MET A 1 25.06 1.63 12.15
CA MET A 1 23.89 0.78 11.80
C MET A 1 24.18 -0.27 10.70
N SER A 2 25.29 -0.19 9.97
CA SER A 2 25.77 -1.23 9.03
C SER A 2 26.11 -2.54 9.73
N ASP A 3 26.78 -2.46 10.89
CA ASP A 3 27.43 -3.63 11.50
C ASP A 3 26.44 -4.64 12.05
N GLN A 4 25.34 -4.17 12.65
CA GLN A 4 24.20 -5.01 13.03
C GLN A 4 23.54 -5.71 11.84
N ALA A 5 23.63 -5.14 10.63
CA ALA A 5 23.09 -5.77 9.41
C ALA A 5 23.93 -6.94 8.97
N ASP A 6 25.23 -6.78 9.07
CA ASP A 6 26.19 -7.76 8.60
C ASP A 6 26.32 -8.89 9.62
N ASP A 7 26.22 -8.60 10.93
CA ASP A 7 26.09 -9.62 11.97
C ASP A 7 24.83 -10.48 11.78
N LEU A 8 23.65 -9.87 11.59
CA LEU A 8 22.41 -10.63 11.33
C LEU A 8 22.49 -11.48 10.05
N ARG A 9 23.17 -11.00 9.01
CA ARG A 9 23.40 -11.80 7.79
C ARG A 9 24.37 -12.94 8.03
N ALA A 10 25.42 -12.72 8.82
CA ALA A 10 26.37 -13.74 9.20
C ALA A 10 25.67 -14.83 10.01
N ARG A 11 24.87 -14.45 11.01
CA ARG A 11 24.04 -15.38 11.81
C ARG A 11 23.02 -16.13 10.98
N TRP A 12 22.35 -15.46 10.03
CA TRP A 12 21.47 -16.15 9.09
C TRP A 12 22.24 -17.16 8.22
N ARG A 13 23.46 -16.83 7.78
CA ARG A 13 24.28 -17.72 6.95
C ARG A 13 24.90 -18.87 7.75
N SER A 14 25.14 -18.69 9.04
CA SER A 14 25.66 -19.72 9.93
C SER A 14 24.59 -20.74 10.32
N LEU A 15 23.30 -20.42 10.16
CA LEU A 15 22.24 -21.44 10.24
C LEU A 15 22.47 -22.54 9.21
N GLU A 16 22.25 -23.78 9.66
CA GLU A 16 22.38 -24.96 8.82
C GLU A 16 21.53 -24.82 7.54
N PRO A 17 22.05 -25.18 6.35
CA PRO A 17 21.31 -25.04 5.09
C PRO A 17 19.94 -25.75 5.09
N SER A 18 19.83 -26.87 5.80
CA SER A 18 18.60 -27.65 6.02
C SER A 18 17.55 -26.81 6.76
N VAL A 19 17.93 -26.23 7.90
CA VAL A 19 17.09 -25.35 8.74
C VAL A 19 16.64 -24.11 7.97
N ARG A 20 17.51 -23.48 7.18
CA ARG A 20 17.13 -22.34 6.32
C ARG A 20 16.11 -22.71 5.26
N LYS A 21 16.29 -23.86 4.60
CA LYS A 21 15.37 -24.34 3.56
C LYS A 21 14.01 -24.70 4.16
N GLU A 22 14.01 -25.31 5.35
CA GLU A 22 12.80 -25.58 6.11
C GLU A 22 12.08 -24.30 6.50
N LEU A 23 12.77 -23.33 7.10
CA LEU A 23 12.23 -22.00 7.44
C LEU A 23 11.62 -21.29 6.22
N LEU A 24 12.27 -21.34 5.06
CA LEU A 24 11.74 -20.74 3.83
C LEU A 24 10.51 -21.50 3.27
N ARG A 25 10.41 -22.80 3.52
CA ARG A 25 9.31 -23.65 3.03
C ARG A 25 8.10 -23.58 3.96
N THR A 26 8.29 -23.83 5.25
CA THR A 26 7.24 -24.00 6.25
C THR A 26 7.02 -22.75 7.09
N GLY A 27 8.02 -21.88 7.21
CA GLY A 27 8.02 -20.78 8.16
C GLY A 27 8.29 -21.22 9.60
N HIS A 28 8.51 -22.52 9.86
CA HIS A 28 8.76 -23.08 11.20
C HIS A 28 10.22 -23.54 11.32
N ALA A 29 10.79 -23.40 12.52
CA ALA A 29 11.96 -24.16 12.96
C ALA A 29 11.74 -24.64 14.39
N SER A 30 12.31 -25.79 14.74
CA SER A 30 12.25 -26.34 16.11
C SER A 30 13.00 -25.46 17.10
N ASP A 31 14.15 -24.91 16.69
CA ASP A 31 14.99 -24.03 17.49
C ASP A 31 14.39 -22.61 17.63
N SER A 32 14.38 -22.09 18.86
CA SER A 32 13.91 -20.73 19.18
C SER A 32 14.88 -19.66 18.70
N GLU A 33 16.19 -19.93 18.71
CA GLU A 33 17.21 -18.99 18.24
C GLU A 33 17.13 -18.84 16.70
N ALA A 34 17.09 -19.95 15.97
CA ALA A 34 16.89 -19.93 14.52
C ALA A 34 15.61 -19.19 14.10
N ARG A 35 14.51 -19.33 14.85
CA ARG A 35 13.25 -18.60 14.62
C ARG A 35 13.44 -17.09 14.82
N TRP A 36 14.08 -16.67 15.90
CA TRP A 36 14.35 -15.26 16.17
C TRP A 36 15.20 -14.63 15.07
N ILE A 37 16.30 -15.29 14.68
CA ILE A 37 17.17 -14.83 13.58
C ILE A 37 16.37 -14.71 12.28
N ALA A 38 15.47 -15.66 12.00
CA ALA A 38 14.63 -15.67 10.81
C ALA A 38 13.66 -14.48 10.76
N VAL A 39 12.97 -14.16 11.86
CA VAL A 39 12.02 -13.04 11.94
C VAL A 39 12.75 -11.71 11.74
N TYR A 40 13.85 -11.49 12.46
CA TYR A 40 14.62 -10.25 12.35
C TYR A 40 15.24 -10.09 10.95
N TYR A 41 15.76 -11.18 10.37
CA TYR A 41 16.23 -11.17 8.99
C TYR A 41 15.09 -10.85 8.01
N ALA A 42 13.92 -11.47 8.17
CA ALA A 42 12.77 -11.27 7.30
C ALA A 42 12.24 -9.84 7.35
N GLN A 43 12.03 -9.26 8.54
CA GLN A 43 11.59 -7.87 8.69
C GLN A 43 12.52 -6.89 7.97
N ARG A 44 13.84 -7.09 8.11
CA ARG A 44 14.85 -6.22 7.49
C ARG A 44 14.97 -6.43 5.98
N GLU A 45 14.93 -7.69 5.53
CA GLU A 45 15.11 -8.04 4.13
C GLU A 45 13.86 -7.71 3.29
N ILE A 46 12.65 -7.71 3.88
CA ILE A 46 11.42 -7.23 3.22
C ILE A 46 11.60 -5.81 2.70
N ALA A 47 12.17 -4.89 3.49
CA ALA A 47 12.39 -3.52 3.04
C ALA A 47 13.33 -3.43 1.83
N ARG A 48 14.36 -4.28 1.76
CA ARG A 48 15.30 -4.33 0.63
C ARG A 48 14.71 -5.01 -0.61
N VAL A 49 14.11 -6.19 -0.42
CA VAL A 49 13.46 -6.96 -1.50
C VAL A 49 12.31 -6.15 -2.09
N ARG A 50 11.62 -5.34 -1.28
CA ARG A 50 10.59 -4.41 -1.76
C ARG A 50 11.17 -3.26 -2.59
N ARG A 51 12.34 -2.72 -2.25
CA ARG A 51 12.98 -1.62 -3.02
C ARG A 51 13.57 -2.06 -4.36
N LYS A 52 14.17 -3.26 -4.45
CA LYS A 52 14.80 -3.77 -5.67
C LYS A 52 13.92 -3.78 -6.93
N PRO A 53 12.66 -4.26 -6.93
CA PRO A 53 11.81 -4.22 -8.11
C PRO A 53 11.41 -2.80 -8.49
N TRP A 54 11.31 -1.87 -7.53
CA TRP A 54 11.05 -0.46 -7.84
C TRP A 54 12.26 0.22 -8.49
N ILE A 55 13.47 -0.07 -8.02
CA ILE A 55 14.70 0.42 -8.66
C ILE A 55 14.83 -0.19 -10.06
N ALA A 56 14.60 -1.50 -10.19
CA ALA A 56 14.60 -2.17 -11.49
C ALA A 56 13.55 -1.53 -12.42
N LEU A 57 12.32 -1.36 -11.98
CA LEU A 57 11.27 -0.70 -12.76
C LEU A 57 11.64 0.74 -13.14
N GLY A 58 12.18 1.51 -12.18
CA GLY A 58 12.59 2.90 -12.39
C GLY A 58 13.76 3.06 -13.37
N VAL A 59 14.63 2.05 -13.53
CA VAL A 59 15.72 2.04 -14.52
C VAL A 59 15.25 1.45 -15.85
N PHE A 60 14.46 0.37 -15.81
CA PHE A 60 14.03 -0.37 -16.99
C PHE A 60 12.95 0.36 -17.79
N VAL A 61 11.99 1.03 -17.14
CA VAL A 61 10.92 1.75 -17.86
C VAL A 61 11.48 2.89 -18.72
N PRO A 62 12.38 3.76 -18.23
CA PRO A 62 13.03 4.76 -19.07
C PRO A 62 13.92 4.17 -20.16
N ALA A 63 14.69 3.11 -19.86
CA ALA A 63 15.54 2.47 -20.85
C ALA A 63 14.73 1.84 -21.98
N ALA A 64 13.65 1.13 -21.65
CA ALA A 64 12.73 0.56 -22.62
C ALA A 64 12.02 1.66 -23.43
N GLY A 65 11.59 2.74 -22.77
CA GLY A 65 10.99 3.90 -23.44
C GLY A 65 11.96 4.60 -24.40
N ALA A 66 13.25 4.72 -24.03
CA ALA A 66 14.29 5.30 -24.87
C ALA A 66 14.54 4.41 -26.10
N VAL A 67 14.72 3.10 -25.92
CA VAL A 67 14.90 2.14 -27.02
C VAL A 67 13.70 2.16 -27.96
N LEU A 68 12.48 2.15 -27.41
CA LEU A 68 11.25 2.25 -28.20
C LEU A 68 11.22 3.59 -28.96
N GLY A 69 11.53 4.71 -28.30
CA GLY A 69 11.57 6.04 -28.92
C GLY A 69 12.58 6.14 -30.06
N SER A 70 13.81 5.64 -29.88
CA SER A 70 14.86 5.63 -30.92
C SER A 70 14.44 4.82 -32.14
N VAL A 71 13.80 3.68 -31.89
CA VAL A 71 13.26 2.80 -32.92
C VAL A 71 12.13 3.45 -33.71
N LEU A 72 11.25 4.17 -33.02
CA LEU A 72 10.13 4.89 -33.62
C LEU A 72 10.60 6.05 -34.50
N LEU A 73 11.63 6.76 -34.06
CA LEU A 73 12.28 7.83 -34.84
C LEU A 73 13.01 7.33 -36.09
N ALA A 74 13.52 6.10 -36.08
CA ALA A 74 14.26 5.53 -37.21
C ALA A 74 13.37 5.14 -38.41
N GLY A 75 12.05 5.09 -38.26
CA GLY A 75 11.11 4.95 -39.39
C GLY A 75 11.24 3.66 -40.22
N THR A 76 11.85 2.60 -39.69
CA THR A 76 12.20 1.41 -40.48
C THR A 76 11.13 0.32 -40.44
N GLY A 77 10.36 0.19 -41.53
CA GLY A 77 9.36 -0.88 -41.70
C GLY A 77 9.91 -2.32 -41.72
N ARG A 78 11.23 -2.52 -41.79
CA ARG A 78 11.89 -3.86 -41.75
C ARG A 78 12.41 -4.26 -40.36
N THR A 79 12.41 -3.38 -39.36
CA THR A 79 12.94 -3.68 -38.02
C THR A 79 11.88 -4.15 -37.03
N ALA A 80 10.60 -4.23 -37.41
CA ALA A 80 9.50 -4.55 -36.51
C ALA A 80 9.67 -5.88 -35.76
N VAL A 81 10.20 -6.92 -36.42
CA VAL A 81 10.37 -8.26 -35.83
C VAL A 81 11.36 -8.28 -34.66
N PRO A 82 12.62 -7.78 -34.79
CA PRO A 82 13.54 -7.75 -33.65
C PRO A 82 13.07 -6.85 -32.51
N ILE A 83 12.30 -5.80 -32.80
CA ILE A 83 11.72 -4.92 -31.76
C ILE A 83 10.65 -5.66 -30.96
N ILE A 84 9.73 -6.35 -31.63
CA ILE A 84 8.69 -7.15 -30.97
C ILE A 84 9.34 -8.26 -30.14
N ALA A 85 10.37 -8.91 -30.67
CA ALA A 85 11.13 -9.93 -29.93
C ALA A 85 11.85 -9.35 -28.70
N ALA A 86 12.49 -8.19 -28.83
CA ALA A 86 13.14 -7.50 -27.71
C ALA A 86 12.13 -7.07 -26.63
N LEU A 87 10.96 -6.55 -27.03
CA LEU A 87 9.89 -6.19 -26.12
C LEU A 87 9.32 -7.42 -25.39
N ALA A 88 9.10 -8.52 -26.11
CA ALA A 88 8.63 -9.78 -25.53
C ALA A 88 9.63 -10.34 -24.51
N LEU A 89 10.93 -10.32 -24.83
CA LEU A 89 12.00 -10.71 -23.90
C LEU A 89 12.05 -9.80 -22.69
N LEU A 90 11.88 -8.49 -22.88
CA LEU A 90 11.86 -7.51 -21.79
C LEU A 90 10.68 -7.74 -20.85
N ILE A 91 9.49 -8.00 -21.40
CA ILE A 91 8.30 -8.35 -20.63
C ILE A 91 8.53 -9.65 -19.87
N ALA A 92 9.02 -10.71 -20.52
CA ALA A 92 9.31 -11.99 -19.89
C ALA A 92 10.33 -11.85 -18.75
N PHE A 93 11.41 -11.08 -18.96
CA PHE A 93 12.41 -10.78 -17.94
C PHE A 93 11.79 -10.03 -16.76
N THR A 94 10.98 -9.02 -17.03
CA THR A 94 10.28 -8.24 -15.99
C THR A 94 9.36 -9.13 -15.17
N VAL A 95 8.54 -9.96 -15.83
CA VAL A 95 7.66 -10.93 -15.17
C VAL A 95 8.47 -11.92 -14.32
N GLY A 96 9.60 -12.43 -14.83
CA GLY A 96 10.48 -13.32 -14.09
C GLY A 96 11.08 -12.68 -12.83
N VAL A 97 11.60 -11.46 -12.94
CA VAL A 97 12.16 -10.70 -11.81
C VAL A 97 11.09 -10.41 -10.77
N PHE A 98 9.90 -9.96 -11.19
CA PHE A 98 8.78 -9.69 -10.28
C PHE A 98 8.25 -10.98 -9.63
N GLY A 99 8.14 -12.07 -10.39
CA GLY A 99 7.75 -13.38 -9.89
C GLY A 99 8.71 -13.87 -8.80
N ALA A 100 10.01 -13.86 -9.07
CA ALA A 100 11.04 -14.25 -8.10
C ALA A 100 11.03 -13.37 -6.83
N ALA A 101 10.87 -12.05 -7.00
CA ALA A 101 10.75 -11.12 -5.87
C ALA A 101 9.49 -11.39 -5.05
N TYR A 102 8.37 -11.70 -5.70
CA TYR A 102 7.09 -11.98 -5.06
C TYR A 102 7.10 -13.31 -4.29
N THR A 103 7.64 -14.38 -4.87
CA THR A 103 7.83 -15.66 -4.18
C THR A 103 8.69 -15.50 -2.93
N ARG A 104 9.76 -14.70 -3.03
CA ARG A 104 10.61 -14.38 -1.89
C ARG A 104 9.88 -13.56 -0.84
N LEU A 105 9.07 -12.58 -1.22
CA LEU A 105 8.24 -11.81 -0.28
C LEU A 105 7.23 -12.71 0.46
N ILE A 106 6.54 -13.61 -0.25
CA ILE A 106 5.59 -14.55 0.38
C ILE A 106 6.30 -15.40 1.44
N ALA A 107 7.49 -15.93 1.13
CA ALA A 107 8.26 -16.72 2.08
C ALA A 107 8.66 -15.90 3.32
N LEU A 108 9.09 -14.65 3.15
CA LEU A 108 9.45 -13.77 4.26
C LEU A 108 8.23 -13.37 5.11
N TYR A 109 7.10 -13.06 4.50
CA TYR A 109 5.86 -12.77 5.23
C TYR A 109 5.37 -14.01 5.99
N ARG A 110 5.45 -15.20 5.38
CA ARG A 110 5.13 -16.46 6.07
C ARG A 110 5.97 -16.65 7.32
N ILE A 111 7.29 -16.39 7.26
CA ILE A 111 8.17 -16.48 8.43
C ILE A 111 7.71 -15.52 9.54
N ILE A 112 7.33 -14.29 9.20
CA ILE A 112 6.87 -13.31 10.20
C ILE A 112 5.54 -13.75 10.80
N THR A 113 4.51 -13.99 9.98
CA THR A 113 3.15 -14.29 10.45
C THR A 113 3.09 -15.53 11.34
N VAL A 114 3.92 -16.52 11.06
CA VAL A 114 3.99 -17.76 11.85
C VAL A 114 4.67 -17.57 13.20
N ASN A 115 5.66 -16.67 13.29
CA ASN A 115 6.55 -16.54 14.46
C ASN A 115 6.34 -15.24 15.24
N ASP A 116 5.33 -14.43 14.89
CA ASP A 116 5.10 -13.08 15.44
C ASP A 116 4.76 -13.06 16.95
N HIS A 117 4.52 -14.23 17.54
CA HIS A 117 4.14 -14.40 18.95
C HIS A 117 5.33 -14.71 19.88
N ILE A 118 6.57 -14.79 19.35
CA ILE A 118 7.73 -15.24 20.13
C ILE A 118 8.42 -14.02 20.77
N PRO A 119 8.46 -13.91 22.11
CA PRO A 119 9.22 -12.86 22.77
C PRO A 119 10.73 -13.02 22.48
N PRO A 120 11.50 -11.92 22.40
CA PRO A 120 12.93 -12.00 22.19
C PRO A 120 13.57 -12.87 23.27
N PRO A 121 14.59 -13.70 22.94
CA PRO A 121 15.27 -14.51 23.94
C PRO A 121 15.81 -13.56 25.01
N ARG A 122 15.32 -13.71 26.25
CA ARG A 122 15.91 -13.05 27.40
C ARG A 122 17.36 -13.52 27.42
N ALA A 123 18.30 -12.58 27.30
CA ALA A 123 19.72 -12.88 27.45
C ALA A 123 19.92 -13.34 28.91
N GLU A 124 19.80 -14.64 29.15
CA GLU A 124 20.17 -15.28 30.40
C GLU A 124 21.70 -15.13 30.54
N GLY A 125 22.14 -14.05 31.18
CA GLY A 125 23.55 -13.85 31.54
C GLY A 125 24.11 -12.43 31.47
N ALA A 126 23.41 -11.44 30.91
CA ALA A 126 23.92 -10.06 30.87
C ALA A 126 23.35 -9.22 32.02
N GLY A 127 24.08 -9.18 33.13
CA GLY A 127 23.83 -8.23 34.21
C GLY A 127 24.03 -6.78 33.74
N SER A 128 23.10 -5.93 34.17
CA SER A 128 23.16 -4.47 34.26
C SER A 128 23.37 -3.62 32.99
N GLU A 129 22.41 -2.69 32.83
CA GLU A 129 22.55 -1.39 32.15
C GLU A 129 22.89 -1.39 30.65
N SER A 130 21.85 -1.47 29.82
CA SER A 130 21.87 -0.85 28.49
C SER A 130 20.69 0.11 28.38
N PRO A 131 20.90 1.35 27.90
CA PRO A 131 19.94 2.44 28.02
C PRO A 131 18.71 2.15 27.16
N ALA A 132 17.55 2.43 27.75
CA ALA A 132 16.23 2.29 27.16
C ALA A 132 16.21 2.80 25.70
N ALA A 133 16.19 1.87 24.76
CA ALA A 133 15.55 2.12 23.47
C ALA A 133 14.08 2.43 23.78
N PRO A 134 13.51 3.54 23.30
CA PRO A 134 12.12 3.87 23.59
C PRO A 134 11.27 2.72 23.08
N ALA A 135 10.64 2.02 24.03
CA ALA A 135 9.63 1.03 23.78
C ALA A 135 8.52 1.72 22.99
N ALA A 136 8.55 1.55 21.67
CA ALA A 136 7.36 1.69 20.86
C ALA A 136 6.43 0.59 21.34
N ALA A 137 5.60 0.94 22.32
CA ALA A 137 4.54 0.12 22.86
C ALA A 137 3.59 -0.25 21.72
N GLY A 138 3.88 -1.38 21.05
CA GLY A 138 2.86 -2.12 20.35
C GLY A 138 1.85 -2.59 21.39
N PRO A 139 0.55 -2.34 21.20
CA PRO A 139 -0.45 -2.74 22.19
C PRO A 139 -0.44 -4.27 22.36
N SER A 140 -0.47 -4.69 23.63
CA SER A 140 -0.58 -6.08 24.07
C SER A 140 -1.80 -6.77 23.42
N PRO A 141 -1.70 -8.05 23.03
CA PRO A 141 -2.82 -8.81 22.44
C PRO A 141 -4.01 -9.05 23.39
N SER A 142 -3.89 -8.71 24.68
CA SER A 142 -4.93 -8.91 25.71
C SER A 142 -5.87 -7.72 25.95
N GLU A 143 -5.61 -6.55 25.36
CA GLU A 143 -6.50 -5.37 25.40
C GLU A 143 -6.98 -5.03 23.99
N ARG A 144 -7.67 -5.97 23.35
CA ARG A 144 -8.27 -5.75 22.03
C ARG A 144 -9.51 -4.87 22.19
N LYS A 145 -9.33 -3.60 22.55
CA LYS A 145 -10.36 -2.56 22.47
C LYS A 145 -10.99 -2.64 21.09
N GLU A 146 -12.31 -2.73 21.03
CA GLU A 146 -13.05 -2.87 19.78
C GLU A 146 -12.73 -1.66 18.88
N ARG A 147 -11.83 -1.87 17.92
CA ARG A 147 -11.40 -0.84 16.96
C ARG A 147 -11.84 -1.24 15.57
N LEU A 148 -12.71 -0.44 14.97
CA LEU A 148 -13.07 -0.59 13.57
C LEU A 148 -12.00 0.08 12.72
N VAL A 149 -11.15 -0.74 12.10
CA VAL A 149 -10.05 -0.28 11.26
C VAL A 149 -10.49 -0.31 9.80
N VAL A 150 -10.54 0.87 9.16
CA VAL A 150 -10.87 1.00 7.74
C VAL A 150 -9.59 0.88 6.91
N ARG A 151 -9.54 -0.09 6.02
CA ARG A 151 -8.37 -0.35 5.17
C ARG A 151 -8.70 -0.24 3.70
N VAL A 152 -7.70 0.17 2.91
CA VAL A 152 -7.79 0.08 1.45
C VAL A 152 -7.73 -1.39 1.04
N VAL A 153 -8.61 -1.83 0.17
CA VAL A 153 -8.57 -3.14 -0.47
C VAL A 153 -7.76 -3.03 -1.76
N PRO A 154 -6.51 -3.52 -1.80
CA PRO A 154 -5.63 -3.35 -2.96
C PRO A 154 -6.23 -4.01 -4.21
N ARG A 155 -6.99 -5.10 -4.04
CA ARG A 155 -7.66 -5.80 -5.13
C ARG A 155 -8.62 -4.90 -5.90
N LYS A 156 -9.43 -4.08 -5.22
CA LYS A 156 -10.39 -3.17 -5.87
C LYS A 156 -9.67 -2.09 -6.68
N LEU A 157 -8.56 -1.56 -6.16
CA LEU A 157 -7.70 -0.60 -6.88
C LEU A 157 -7.09 -1.21 -8.14
N VAL A 158 -6.54 -2.43 -8.04
CA VAL A 158 -5.95 -3.15 -9.18
C VAL A 158 -6.99 -3.38 -10.27
N VAL A 159 -8.19 -3.84 -9.91
CA VAL A 159 -9.26 -4.07 -10.90
C VAL A 159 -9.66 -2.76 -11.58
N PHE A 160 -9.82 -1.67 -10.83
CA PHE A 160 -10.25 -0.39 -11.38
C PHE A 160 -9.20 0.24 -12.30
N PHE A 161 -7.99 0.52 -11.80
CA PHE A 161 -6.94 1.14 -12.60
C PHE A 161 -6.40 0.19 -13.68
N GLY A 162 -6.31 -1.11 -13.38
CA GLY A 162 -5.93 -2.13 -14.34
C GLY A 162 -6.96 -2.26 -15.47
N GLY A 163 -8.26 -2.19 -15.17
CA GLY A 163 -9.32 -2.18 -16.17
C GLY A 163 -9.25 -0.97 -17.10
N ILE A 164 -9.01 0.23 -16.55
CA ILE A 164 -8.81 1.45 -17.35
C ILE A 164 -7.56 1.33 -18.23
N ALA A 165 -6.43 0.86 -17.67
CA ALA A 165 -5.21 0.66 -18.43
C ALA A 165 -5.40 -0.36 -19.57
N LEU A 166 -6.15 -1.44 -19.32
CA LEU A 166 -6.46 -2.46 -20.32
C LEU A 166 -7.38 -1.92 -21.43
N ALA A 167 -8.38 -1.11 -21.07
CA ALA A 167 -9.24 -0.44 -22.04
C ALA A 167 -8.44 0.53 -22.92
N LEU A 168 -7.54 1.33 -22.34
CA LEU A 168 -6.63 2.21 -23.08
C LEU A 168 -5.68 1.41 -23.98
N ALA A 169 -5.19 0.25 -23.54
CA ALA A 169 -4.36 -0.63 -24.36
C ALA A 169 -5.13 -1.22 -25.55
N ALA A 170 -6.40 -1.58 -25.36
CA ALA A 170 -7.27 -2.01 -26.46
C ALA A 170 -7.50 -0.88 -27.48
N LEU A 171 -7.75 0.35 -27.01
CA LEU A 171 -7.87 1.53 -27.88
C LEU A 171 -6.57 1.85 -28.62
N ALA A 172 -5.41 1.72 -27.96
CA ALA A 172 -4.10 1.85 -28.61
C ALA A 172 -3.91 0.79 -29.71
N SER A 173 -4.32 -0.45 -29.45
CA SER A 173 -4.23 -1.55 -30.41
C SER A 173 -5.12 -1.30 -31.62
N LEU A 174 -6.35 -0.80 -31.40
CA LEU A 174 -7.25 -0.41 -32.48
C LEU A 174 -6.70 0.75 -33.30
N ALA A 175 -6.12 1.76 -32.64
CA ALA A 175 -5.47 2.89 -33.30
C ALA A 175 -4.27 2.45 -34.16
N LEU A 176 -3.52 1.44 -33.71
CA LEU A 176 -2.42 0.88 -34.48
C LEU A 176 -2.92 0.18 -35.76
N VAL A 177 -4.00 -0.61 -35.65
CA VAL A 177 -4.62 -1.30 -36.80
C VAL A 177 -5.22 -0.31 -37.79
N SER A 178 -5.82 0.78 -37.32
CA SER A 178 -6.38 1.84 -38.17
C SER A 178 -5.33 2.77 -38.77
N ARG A 179 -4.03 2.47 -38.59
CA ARG A 179 -2.90 3.31 -39.03
C ARG A 179 -3.01 4.75 -38.53
N ALA A 180 -3.54 4.93 -37.33
CA ALA A 180 -3.57 6.24 -36.69
C ALA A 180 -2.13 6.79 -36.59
N GLY A 181 -2.00 8.11 -36.72
CA GLY A 181 -0.70 8.76 -36.68
C GLY A 181 0.04 8.49 -35.36
N TRP A 182 1.37 8.49 -35.45
CA TRP A 182 2.30 8.45 -34.31
C TRP A 182 1.89 9.27 -33.07
N PRO A 183 1.40 10.52 -33.19
CA PRO A 183 0.97 11.28 -32.01
C PRO A 183 -0.14 10.60 -31.21
N THR A 184 -1.08 9.93 -31.88
CA THR A 184 -2.21 9.24 -31.23
C THR A 184 -1.71 8.05 -30.40
N LEU A 185 -0.78 7.27 -30.93
CA LEU A 185 -0.17 6.15 -30.20
C LEU A 185 0.65 6.62 -29.00
N ALA A 186 1.38 7.73 -29.14
CA ALA A 186 2.14 8.33 -28.05
C ALA A 186 1.23 8.78 -26.88
N VAL A 187 0.08 9.39 -27.19
CA VAL A 187 -0.91 9.78 -26.17
C VAL A 187 -1.43 8.56 -25.40
N TYR A 188 -1.82 7.48 -26.09
CA TYR A 188 -2.29 6.29 -25.39
C TYR A 188 -1.21 5.64 -24.53
N ALA A 189 0.03 5.53 -25.04
CA ALA A 189 1.15 4.99 -24.27
C ALA A 189 1.40 5.80 -22.99
N TRP A 190 1.34 7.14 -23.09
CA TRP A 190 1.46 8.04 -21.94
C TRP A 190 0.32 7.85 -20.93
N LEU A 191 -0.93 7.76 -21.39
CA LEU A 191 -2.10 7.55 -20.53
C LEU A 191 -2.03 6.19 -19.81
N ILE A 192 -1.64 5.12 -20.50
CA ILE A 192 -1.43 3.79 -19.91
C ILE A 192 -0.34 3.87 -18.85
N GLY A 193 0.81 4.48 -19.16
CA GLY A 193 1.91 4.68 -18.22
C GLY A 193 1.49 5.47 -16.98
N LEU A 194 0.72 6.54 -17.15
CA LEU A 194 0.17 7.35 -16.06
C LEU A 194 -0.77 6.52 -15.16
N MET A 195 -1.66 5.72 -15.74
CA MET A 195 -2.57 4.87 -14.97
C MET A 195 -1.81 3.80 -14.18
N LEU A 196 -0.79 3.19 -14.77
CA LEU A 196 0.07 2.21 -14.09
C LEU A 196 0.89 2.86 -12.98
N LEU A 197 1.39 4.08 -13.19
CA LEU A 197 2.10 4.86 -12.16
C LEU A 197 1.17 5.21 -10.99
N LEU A 198 -0.06 5.66 -11.27
CA LEU A 198 -1.08 5.93 -10.26
C LEU A 198 -1.44 4.67 -9.48
N LEU A 199 -1.63 3.54 -10.17
CA LEU A 199 -1.85 2.24 -9.52
C LEU A 199 -0.66 1.85 -8.64
N GLY A 200 0.56 1.99 -9.13
CA GLY A 200 1.78 1.66 -8.41
C GLY A 200 1.94 2.49 -7.14
N THR A 201 1.79 3.81 -7.26
CA THR A 201 1.88 4.74 -6.12
C THR A 201 0.77 4.54 -5.09
N THR A 202 -0.47 4.32 -5.53
CA THR A 202 -1.60 3.99 -4.62
C THR A 202 -1.41 2.65 -3.93
N LEU A 203 -0.90 1.62 -4.61
CA LEU A 203 -0.57 0.34 -3.98
C LEU A 203 0.56 0.45 -2.97
N VAL A 204 1.59 1.28 -3.25
CA VAL A 204 2.66 1.52 -2.27
C VAL A 204 2.11 2.20 -1.02
N GLN A 205 1.19 3.15 -1.18
CA GLN A 205 0.51 3.83 -0.08
C GLN A 205 -0.40 2.87 0.69
N ALA A 206 -1.22 2.09 0.00
CA ALA A 206 -2.14 1.12 0.60
C ALA A 206 -1.45 -0.08 1.28
N ARG A 207 -0.18 -0.37 0.93
CA ARG A 207 0.64 -1.43 1.54
C ARG A 207 1.58 -0.93 2.64
N ARG A 208 1.54 0.35 3.01
CA ARG A 208 1.96 0.70 4.37
C ARG A 208 0.77 0.34 5.24
N ASP A 209 0.98 -0.34 6.35
CA ASP A 209 -0.09 -0.77 7.26
C ASP A 209 -0.81 0.41 7.95
N ASP A 210 -0.82 1.58 7.30
CA ASP A 210 -1.46 2.81 7.74
C ASP A 210 -2.96 2.64 7.47
N PRO A 211 -3.78 2.46 8.52
CA PRO A 211 -5.22 2.43 8.35
C PRO A 211 -5.67 3.79 7.81
N LEU A 212 -6.61 3.80 6.84
CA LEU A 212 -7.15 5.06 6.33
C LEU A 212 -7.81 5.86 7.44
N MET A 213 -8.44 5.14 8.36
CA MET A 213 -9.12 5.65 9.53
C MET A 213 -9.25 4.50 10.51
N ALA A 214 -9.06 4.76 11.79
CA ALA A 214 -9.42 3.82 12.84
C ALA A 214 -10.42 4.49 13.78
N LEU A 215 -11.55 3.83 14.02
CA LEU A 215 -12.54 4.23 14.99
C LEU A 215 -12.26 3.41 16.26
N GLY A 216 -12.08 4.07 17.39
CA GLY A 216 -11.97 3.42 18.70
C GLY A 216 -12.70 4.21 19.77
N GLU A 217 -12.63 3.76 21.01
CA GLU A 217 -13.25 4.43 22.17
C GLU A 217 -12.89 5.92 22.28
N ASP A 218 -11.64 6.26 21.99
CA ASP A 218 -11.10 7.61 22.16
C ASP A 218 -11.53 8.58 21.04
N GLY A 219 -12.05 8.07 19.91
CA GLY A 219 -12.39 8.87 18.75
C GLY A 219 -12.00 8.26 17.42
N VAL A 220 -11.84 9.14 16.42
CA VAL A 220 -11.42 8.83 15.06
C VAL A 220 -9.94 9.15 14.89
N THR A 221 -9.11 8.13 14.79
CA THR A 221 -7.68 8.28 14.47
C THR A 221 -7.51 8.38 12.96
N LEU A 222 -6.83 9.44 12.53
CA LEU A 222 -6.53 9.76 11.14
C LEU A 222 -5.27 9.00 10.66
N PRO A 223 -5.04 8.86 9.34
CA PRO A 223 -4.08 7.91 8.78
C PRO A 223 -2.60 8.14 9.13
N ASP A 224 -2.25 9.30 9.68
CA ASP A 224 -0.89 9.55 10.19
C ASP A 224 -0.67 8.97 11.61
N GLY A 225 -1.72 8.39 12.23
CA GLY A 225 -1.69 7.82 13.57
C GLY A 225 -1.47 8.81 14.71
N ARG A 226 -1.13 10.06 14.38
CA ARG A 226 -0.76 11.14 15.32
C ARG A 226 -1.93 12.00 15.77
N THR A 227 -3.00 12.05 14.98
CA THR A 227 -4.14 12.92 15.24
C THR A 227 -5.38 12.06 15.47
N THR A 228 -5.91 12.10 16.68
CA THR A 228 -7.18 11.48 17.06
C THR A 228 -8.19 12.58 17.31
N VAL A 229 -9.28 12.55 16.56
CA VAL A 229 -10.43 13.44 16.76
C VAL A 229 -11.35 12.78 17.78
N PRO A 230 -11.49 13.32 19.00
CA PRO A 230 -12.35 12.71 20.00
C PRO A 230 -13.82 12.77 19.60
N TRP A 231 -14.60 11.76 20.01
CA TRP A 231 -16.04 11.70 19.71
C TRP A 231 -16.81 12.92 20.21
N THR A 232 -16.37 13.51 21.33
CA THR A 232 -16.95 14.73 21.90
C THR A 232 -16.86 15.95 20.99
N ARG A 233 -15.93 15.95 20.01
CA ARG A 233 -15.81 17.01 19.01
C ARG A 233 -16.60 16.74 17.74
N VAL A 234 -17.10 15.52 17.52
CA VAL A 234 -17.89 15.20 16.33
C VAL A 234 -19.29 15.76 16.54
N THR A 235 -19.74 16.63 15.64
CA THR A 235 -21.02 17.34 15.72
C THR A 235 -22.08 16.78 14.77
N GLY A 236 -21.66 15.95 13.81
CA GLY A 236 -22.56 15.42 12.79
C GLY A 236 -21.93 14.31 11.96
N ILE A 237 -22.79 13.40 11.52
CA ILE A 237 -22.45 12.23 10.72
C ILE A 237 -23.34 12.26 9.48
N THR A 238 -22.75 12.47 8.32
CA THR A 238 -23.50 12.54 7.06
C THR A 238 -22.90 11.55 6.06
N VAL A 239 -23.74 10.74 5.43
CA VAL A 239 -23.31 9.88 4.32
C VAL A 239 -23.87 10.46 3.03
N VAL A 240 -22.98 10.79 2.09
CA VAL A 240 -23.36 11.39 0.81
C VAL A 240 -22.99 10.46 -0.35
N PRO A 241 -23.83 10.34 -1.39
CA PRO A 241 -23.46 9.62 -2.60
C PRO A 241 -22.36 10.38 -3.35
N VAL A 242 -21.25 9.71 -3.69
CA VAL A 242 -20.20 10.26 -4.56
C VAL A 242 -20.66 10.12 -6.00
N ASN A 243 -21.54 11.04 -6.41
CA ASN A 243 -22.15 11.05 -7.73
C ASN A 243 -21.14 11.49 -8.81
N ALA A 244 -20.34 10.55 -9.30
CA ALA A 244 -19.69 10.70 -10.61
C ALA A 244 -20.49 9.99 -11.72
N PHE A 245 -21.19 8.88 -11.42
CA PHE A 245 -21.96 8.12 -12.40
C PHE A 245 -23.18 7.45 -11.73
N ARG A 246 -24.37 8.03 -11.90
CA ARG A 246 -25.64 7.73 -11.22
C ARG A 246 -26.24 6.32 -11.42
N ARG A 247 -25.61 5.37 -12.12
CA ARG A 247 -26.34 4.19 -12.63
C ARG A 247 -26.35 2.93 -11.77
N HIS A 248 -25.35 2.64 -10.93
CA HIS A 248 -25.38 1.40 -10.12
C HIS A 248 -24.70 1.60 -8.77
N GLY A 249 -25.43 1.38 -7.67
CA GLY A 249 -24.89 1.16 -6.30
C GLY A 249 -23.63 1.96 -5.96
N GLY A 250 -23.71 3.29 -6.12
CA GLY A 250 -22.55 4.17 -6.17
C GLY A 250 -21.73 4.18 -4.88
N SER A 251 -20.44 4.49 -5.01
CA SER A 251 -19.61 4.76 -3.83
C SER A 251 -20.18 5.92 -3.03
N ARG A 252 -20.10 5.80 -1.71
CA ARG A 252 -20.57 6.79 -0.76
C ARG A 252 -19.38 7.36 0.00
N ALA A 253 -19.50 8.62 0.38
CA ALA A 253 -18.57 9.28 1.26
C ALA A 253 -19.21 9.45 2.63
N LEU A 254 -18.48 9.08 3.69
CA LEU A 254 -18.79 9.54 5.03
C LEU A 254 -18.14 10.91 5.22
N LEU A 255 -18.92 11.83 5.79
CA LEU A 255 -18.49 13.13 6.24
C LEU A 255 -18.72 13.21 7.75
N LEU A 256 -17.66 13.46 8.51
CA LEU A 256 -17.74 13.74 9.93
C LEU A 256 -17.49 15.22 10.15
N THR A 257 -18.54 15.95 10.53
CA THR A 257 -18.40 17.35 10.94
C THR A 257 -17.87 17.38 12.37
N VAL A 258 -16.99 18.34 12.63
CA VAL A 258 -16.32 18.49 13.92
C VAL A 258 -16.35 19.95 14.34
N ASP A 259 -16.37 20.14 15.66
CA ASP A 259 -16.15 21.44 16.26
C ASP A 259 -14.69 21.90 16.03
N GLU A 260 -14.49 23.20 15.80
CA GLU A 260 -13.21 23.81 15.40
C GLU A 260 -12.50 23.06 14.24
N PRO A 261 -13.11 22.95 13.04
CA PRO A 261 -12.56 22.16 11.95
C PRO A 261 -11.19 22.66 11.45
N GLU A 262 -10.89 23.95 11.58
CA GLU A 262 -9.60 24.55 11.24
C GLU A 262 -8.47 24.02 12.12
N ARG A 263 -8.76 23.74 13.40
CA ARG A 263 -7.79 23.19 14.35
C ARG A 263 -7.43 21.75 14.00
N VAL A 264 -8.43 20.94 13.66
CA VAL A 264 -8.22 19.55 13.17
C VAL A 264 -7.35 19.56 11.92
N VAL A 265 -7.56 20.51 11.02
CA VAL A 265 -6.73 20.68 9.82
C VAL A 265 -5.30 21.12 10.16
N ALA A 266 -5.12 22.00 11.14
CA ALA A 266 -3.81 22.49 11.58
C ALA A 266 -2.98 21.40 12.27
N ASP A 267 -3.64 20.50 13.00
CA ASP A 267 -3.02 19.34 13.66
C ASP A 267 -2.57 18.26 12.66
N LEU A 268 -2.99 18.35 11.39
CA LEU A 268 -2.58 17.44 10.34
C LEU A 268 -1.33 17.94 9.60
N GLY A 269 -0.45 17.00 9.25
CA GLY A 269 0.76 17.27 8.47
C GLY A 269 0.60 17.06 6.96
N GLY A 270 1.31 17.86 6.17
CA GLY A 270 1.65 17.56 4.77
C GLY A 270 0.44 17.33 3.85
N ARG A 271 0.37 16.13 3.26
CA ARG A 271 -0.71 15.78 2.30
C ARG A 271 -2.06 15.62 2.98
N HIS A 272 -2.10 15.15 4.22
CA HIS A 272 -3.34 14.93 4.96
C HIS A 272 -4.06 16.24 5.27
N ALA A 273 -3.31 17.28 5.68
CA ALA A 273 -3.84 18.63 5.85
C ALA A 273 -4.44 19.19 4.56
N ARG A 274 -3.78 18.98 3.40
CA ARG A 274 -4.30 19.42 2.10
C ARG A 274 -5.60 18.71 1.73
N THR A 275 -5.69 17.40 1.99
CA THR A 275 -6.93 16.63 1.76
C THR A 275 -8.05 17.10 2.68
N ALA A 276 -7.75 17.29 3.98
CA ALA A 276 -8.71 17.78 4.96
C ALA A 276 -9.22 19.20 4.62
N ARG A 277 -8.34 20.11 4.18
CA ARG A 277 -8.73 21.45 3.67
C ARG A 277 -9.66 21.38 2.47
N ARG A 278 -9.36 20.51 1.51
CA ARG A 278 -10.22 20.31 0.34
C ARG A 278 -11.57 19.74 0.73
N SER A 279 -11.57 18.77 1.64
CA SER A 279 -12.79 18.18 2.19
C SER A 279 -13.63 19.22 2.92
N LEU A 280 -13.01 20.04 3.77
CA LEU A 280 -13.65 21.13 4.49
C LEU A 280 -14.26 22.15 3.51
N ALA A 281 -13.50 22.57 2.50
CA ALA A 281 -13.99 23.52 1.49
C ALA A 281 -15.13 22.96 0.62
N THR A 282 -15.14 21.66 0.35
CA THR A 282 -16.10 21.02 -0.56
C THR A 282 -17.37 20.56 0.16
N PHE A 283 -17.22 20.03 1.37
CA PHE A 283 -18.27 19.31 2.08
C PHE A 283 -18.54 19.87 3.49
N GLY A 284 -17.81 20.90 3.93
CA GLY A 284 -17.93 21.43 5.30
C GLY A 284 -17.40 20.48 6.39
N ALA A 285 -16.73 19.39 6.01
CA ALA A 285 -16.23 18.37 6.93
C ALA A 285 -14.73 18.12 6.70
N PRO A 286 -13.84 18.33 7.69
CA PRO A 286 -12.41 18.10 7.51
C PRO A 286 -12.05 16.61 7.53
N VAL A 287 -12.92 15.78 8.12
CA VAL A 287 -12.78 14.33 8.17
C VAL A 287 -13.78 13.70 7.22
N SER A 288 -13.27 13.15 6.12
CA SER A 288 -14.08 12.41 5.16
C SER A 288 -13.38 11.16 4.68
N PHE A 289 -14.16 10.15 4.30
CA PHE A 289 -13.65 8.98 3.60
C PHE A 289 -14.63 8.52 2.53
N VAL A 290 -14.12 7.89 1.48
CA VAL A 290 -14.91 7.34 0.36
C VAL A 290 -14.76 5.83 0.35
N ASP A 291 -15.88 5.10 0.29
CA ASP A 291 -15.90 3.65 0.47
C ASP A 291 -15.56 2.82 -0.80
N ARG A 292 -15.25 3.48 -1.92
CA ARG A 292 -15.05 2.83 -3.23
C ARG A 292 -14.00 1.72 -3.21
N PHE A 293 -12.94 1.94 -2.44
CA PHE A 293 -11.76 1.08 -2.41
C PHE A 293 -11.47 0.55 -1.01
N THR A 294 -12.43 0.58 -0.10
CA THR A 294 -12.27 0.12 1.28
C THR A 294 -12.88 -1.26 1.51
N ASP A 295 -12.50 -1.88 2.61
CA ASP A 295 -13.04 -3.15 3.11
C ASP A 295 -14.39 -2.96 3.83
N THR A 296 -14.62 -1.77 4.38
CA THR A 296 -15.88 -1.36 5.01
C THR A 296 -16.67 -0.38 4.13
N THR A 297 -17.98 -0.30 4.35
CA THR A 297 -18.87 0.64 3.65
C THR A 297 -19.01 1.95 4.41
N ALA A 298 -19.37 3.04 3.73
CA ALA A 298 -19.64 4.33 4.38
C ALA A 298 -20.70 4.20 5.48
N HIS A 299 -21.73 3.39 5.23
CA HIS A 299 -22.82 3.12 6.18
C HIS A 299 -22.37 2.35 7.41
N ALA A 300 -21.52 1.32 7.23
CA ALA A 300 -21.02 0.54 8.37
C ALA A 300 -20.20 1.44 9.31
N VAL A 301 -19.37 2.31 8.77
CA VAL A 301 -18.57 3.24 9.56
C VAL A 301 -19.46 4.35 10.16
N ALA A 302 -20.45 4.85 9.43
CA ALA A 302 -21.43 5.81 9.96
C ALA A 302 -22.24 5.24 11.12
N SER A 303 -22.69 4.00 11.01
CA SER A 303 -23.42 3.28 12.05
C SER A 303 -22.54 3.07 13.29
N ALA A 304 -21.27 2.69 13.10
CA ALA A 304 -20.32 2.60 14.21
C ALA A 304 -20.10 3.97 14.87
N ALA A 305 -19.85 5.02 14.10
CA ALA A 305 -19.69 6.37 14.64
C ALA A 305 -20.95 6.87 15.37
N SER A 306 -22.14 6.54 14.86
CA SER A 306 -23.42 6.85 15.49
C SER A 306 -23.59 6.12 16.82
N ALA A 307 -23.20 4.85 16.89
CA ALA A 307 -23.20 4.09 18.15
C ALA A 307 -22.29 4.71 19.22
N TRP A 308 -21.12 5.23 18.83
CA TRP A 308 -20.19 5.89 19.76
C TRP A 308 -20.62 7.30 20.19
N THR A 309 -21.20 8.08 19.28
CA THR A 309 -21.54 9.49 19.52
C THR A 309 -22.98 9.72 19.99
N GLY A 310 -23.88 8.76 19.75
CA GLY A 310 -25.32 8.93 19.89
C GLY A 310 -25.94 9.87 18.83
N LEU A 311 -25.17 10.32 17.83
CA LEU A 311 -25.66 11.23 16.81
C LEU A 311 -26.40 10.49 15.70
N PRO A 312 -27.47 11.07 15.12
CA PRO A 312 -28.16 10.47 13.99
C PRO A 312 -27.30 10.54 12.72
N VAL A 313 -27.33 9.47 11.92
CA VAL A 313 -26.74 9.46 10.57
C VAL A 313 -27.70 10.17 9.62
N ARG A 314 -27.20 11.19 8.91
CA ARG A 314 -27.97 11.93 7.90
C ARG A 314 -27.62 11.46 6.49
N GLU A 315 -28.64 11.25 5.67
CA GLU A 315 -28.53 10.98 4.24
C GLU A 315 -29.35 12.03 3.49
N PRO A 316 -28.73 12.88 2.64
CA PRO A 316 -29.44 13.87 1.83
C PRO A 316 -30.06 13.26 0.56
#